data_AF-A0A4Q7P0H3-F1
#
_entry.id   AF-A0A4Q7P0H3-F1
#
_cell.length_a   1.000
_cell.length_b   1.000
_cell.length_c   1.000
_cell.angle_alpha   90.00
_cell.angle_beta   90.00
_cell.angle_gamma   90.00
#
_symmetry.space_group_name_H-M   'P 1'
#
loop_
_entity.id
_entity.type
_entity.pdbx_description
1 polymer ?
#
loop_
_entity_poly.entity_id
_entity_poly.type
_entity_poly.pdbx_seq_one_letter_code
_entity_poly.pdbx_strand_id
1 'polypeptide(L)'
;MKIKVENQFKTLEEIVAHLKNKTEYEISIRPDEWLTDDSWMLTPGKKCVVVKKSATAGAKIEFVNDNTIEVNPIAPSSFINRVVQNGIIAFIVYGIIIGSQKQVAKEVEAYFVAE
;
A
#
# COMPACT_ATOMS: atom_id res chain seq x y z
N MET A 1 8.00 -1.50 3.71
CA MET A 1 8.76 -1.23 4.95
C MET A 1 7.89 -1.54 6.15
N LYS A 2 8.47 -2.11 7.23
CA LYS A 2 7.76 -2.48 8.45
C LYS A 2 7.88 -1.37 9.49
N ILE A 3 6.75 -0.92 10.03
CA ILE A 3 6.65 0.17 11.01
C ILE A 3 5.96 -0.37 12.25
N LYS A 4 6.57 -0.16 13.42
CA LYS A 4 5.87 -0.39 14.69
C LYS A 4 4.92 0.76 14.92
N VAL A 5 3.65 0.45 15.09
CA VAL A 5 2.59 1.43 15.35
C VAL A 5 2.22 1.40 16.82
N GLU A 6 1.80 2.55 17.34
CA GLU A 6 1.29 2.65 18.69
C GLU A 6 0.03 1.80 18.89
N ASN A 7 -0.27 1.44 20.14
CA ASN A 7 -1.41 0.60 20.53
C ASN A 7 -2.80 1.14 20.09
N GLN A 8 -2.88 2.35 19.54
CA GLN A 8 -4.11 2.96 19.01
C GLN A 8 -4.45 2.52 17.58
N PHE A 9 -3.55 1.81 16.89
CA PHE A 9 -3.77 1.31 15.53
C PHE A 9 -3.91 -0.21 15.54
N LYS A 10 -5.00 -0.74 16.10
CA LYS A 10 -5.26 -2.20 16.19
C LYS A 10 -6.11 -2.71 15.03
N THR A 11 -6.78 -1.82 14.31
CA THR A 11 -7.72 -2.15 13.24
C THR A 11 -7.38 -1.38 11.96
N LEU A 12 -7.81 -1.93 10.82
CA LEU A 12 -7.62 -1.26 9.53
C LEU A 12 -8.44 0.04 9.47
N GLU A 13 -9.57 0.09 10.17
CA GLU A 13 -10.45 1.24 10.27
C GLU A 13 -9.79 2.42 11.00
N GLU A 14 -9.04 2.16 12.07
CA GLU A 14 -8.25 3.18 12.79
C GLU A 14 -7.14 3.75 11.89
N ILE A 15 -6.46 2.89 11.14
CA ILE A 15 -5.46 3.31 10.14
C ILE A 15 -6.11 4.22 9.09
N VAL A 16 -7.29 3.84 8.58
CA VAL A 16 -8.04 4.65 7.61
C VAL A 16 -8.42 6.00 8.18
N ALA A 17 -8.91 6.04 9.43
CA ALA A 17 -9.32 7.28 10.09
C ALA A 17 -8.13 8.25 10.27
N HIS A 18 -6.98 7.73 10.70
CA HIS A 18 -5.75 8.52 10.84
C HIS A 18 -5.26 9.09 9.53
N LEU A 19 -5.18 8.25 8.50
CA LEU A 19 -4.71 8.67 7.18
C LEU A 19 -5.64 9.70 6.56
N LYS A 20 -6.97 9.55 6.69
CA LYS A 20 -7.94 10.55 6.19
C LYS A 20 -7.76 11.93 6.81
N ASN A 21 -7.22 12.02 8.02
CA ASN A 21 -6.93 13.30 8.68
C ASN A 21 -5.59 13.91 8.27
N LYS A 22 -4.70 13.13 7.64
CA LYS A 22 -3.32 13.53 7.30
C LYS A 22 -3.08 13.67 5.79
N THR A 23 -3.94 13.11 4.95
CA THR A 23 -3.79 13.15 3.49
C THR A 23 -5.13 13.34 2.77
N GLU A 24 -5.07 13.94 1.59
CA GLU A 24 -6.19 14.07 0.64
C GLU A 24 -6.32 12.87 -0.30
N TYR A 25 -5.48 11.84 -0.15
CA TYR A 25 -5.52 10.65 -0.99
C TYR A 25 -6.79 9.81 -0.76
N GLU A 26 -7.19 9.07 -1.80
CA GLU A 26 -8.31 8.14 -1.70
C GLU A 26 -7.88 6.93 -0.88
N ILE A 27 -8.54 6.69 0.26
CA ILE A 27 -8.21 5.60 1.16
C ILE A 27 -9.38 4.62 1.21
N SER A 28 -9.11 3.34 0.98
CA SER A 28 -10.13 2.28 1.00
C SER A 28 -9.60 0.97 1.57
N ILE A 29 -10.44 0.18 2.22
CA ILE A 29 -10.10 -1.19 2.62
C ILE A 29 -10.49 -2.13 1.48
N ARG A 30 -9.56 -2.96 1.03
CA ARG A 30 -9.79 -3.91 -0.07
C ARG A 30 -9.20 -5.29 0.25
N PRO A 31 -9.66 -6.36 -0.40
CA PRO A 31 -8.92 -7.61 -0.46
C PRO A 31 -7.52 -7.37 -1.02
N ASP A 32 -6.51 -8.06 -0.50
CA ASP A 32 -5.16 -7.95 -1.02
C ASP A 32 -5.04 -8.68 -2.37
N GLU A 33 -4.75 -7.91 -3.42
CA GLU A 33 -4.59 -8.37 -4.80
C GLU A 33 -3.16 -8.16 -5.32
N TRP A 34 -2.24 -7.64 -4.49
CA TRP A 34 -0.89 -7.26 -4.90
C TRP A 34 0.17 -8.18 -4.35
N LEU A 35 0.92 -8.82 -5.25
CA LEU A 35 2.17 -9.48 -4.90
C LEU A 35 3.21 -8.39 -4.59
N THR A 36 3.79 -8.46 -3.41
CA THR A 36 4.88 -7.59 -2.96
C THR A 36 6.14 -8.41 -2.74
N ASP A 37 7.29 -7.75 -2.70
CA ASP A 37 8.60 -8.40 -2.72
C ASP A 37 8.78 -9.52 -1.65
N ASP A 38 8.08 -9.41 -0.52
CA ASP A 38 8.14 -10.39 0.57
C ASP A 38 7.10 -11.54 0.43
N SER A 39 6.13 -11.45 -0.48
CA SER A 39 5.03 -12.42 -0.62
C SER A 39 4.99 -13.07 -2.00
N TRP A 40 5.39 -14.34 -2.05
CA TRP A 40 5.34 -15.17 -3.26
C TRP A 40 3.92 -15.56 -3.69
N MET A 41 2.94 -15.41 -2.79
CA MET A 41 1.54 -15.77 -3.03
C MET A 41 0.60 -14.75 -2.38
N LEU A 42 -0.59 -14.56 -2.94
CA LEU A 42 -1.67 -13.81 -2.28
C LEU A 42 -2.30 -14.68 -1.20
N THR A 43 -2.59 -14.11 -0.03
CA THR A 43 -3.32 -14.81 1.02
C THR A 43 -4.82 -14.56 0.84
N PRO A 44 -5.63 -15.60 0.51
CA PRO A 44 -7.07 -15.42 0.30
C PRO A 44 -7.75 -14.85 1.55
N GLY A 45 -8.59 -13.84 1.37
CA GLY A 45 -9.36 -13.22 2.46
C GLY A 45 -8.58 -12.22 3.30
N LYS A 46 -7.27 -12.03 3.07
CA LYS A 46 -6.51 -10.95 3.71
C LYS A 46 -6.99 -9.60 3.18
N LYS A 47 -7.25 -8.68 4.09
CA LYS A 47 -7.61 -7.29 3.77
C LYS A 47 -6.42 -6.38 4.00
N CYS A 48 -6.30 -5.35 3.18
CA CYS A 48 -5.31 -4.29 3.32
C CYS A 48 -5.99 -2.93 3.14
N VAL A 49 -5.37 -1.88 3.70
CA VAL A 49 -5.72 -0.49 3.38
C VAL A 49 -4.96 -0.10 2.12
N VAL A 50 -5.67 0.45 1.14
CA VAL A 50 -5.11 0.99 -0.09
C VAL A 50 -5.18 2.49 -0.04
N VAL A 51 -4.03 3.14 -0.13
CA VAL A 51 -3.86 4.59 -0.27
C VAL A 51 -3.58 4.88 -1.74
N LYS A 52 -4.51 5.57 -2.40
CA LYS A 52 -4.50 5.81 -3.83
C LYS A 52 -4.33 7.30 -4.11
N LYS A 53 -3.19 7.64 -4.72
CA LYS A 53 -2.93 8.95 -5.31
C LYS A 53 -3.37 9.01 -6.77
N SER A 54 -3.14 7.92 -7.52
CA SER A 54 -3.58 7.76 -8.91
C SER A 54 -3.82 6.29 -9.24
N ALA A 55 -4.24 5.99 -10.48
CA ALA A 55 -4.39 4.60 -10.93
C ALA A 55 -3.07 3.80 -10.90
N THR A 56 -1.93 4.48 -11.05
CA THR A 56 -0.59 3.88 -11.14
C THR A 56 0.20 4.02 -9.84
N ALA A 57 -0.07 5.03 -9.02
CA ALA A 57 0.69 5.35 -7.82
C ALA A 57 -0.18 5.24 -6.56
N GLY A 58 0.24 4.35 -5.67
CA GLY A 58 -0.35 4.19 -4.36
C GLY A 58 0.52 3.35 -3.42
N ALA A 59 -0.01 3.10 -2.24
CA ALA A 59 0.58 2.21 -1.25
C ALA A 59 -0.49 1.28 -0.67
N LYS A 60 -0.11 0.04 -0.34
CA LYS A 60 -0.92 -0.83 0.50
C LYS A 60 -0.34 -0.88 1.90
N ILE A 61 -1.22 -1.00 2.89
CA ILE A 61 -0.87 -1.15 4.30
C ILE A 61 -1.53 -2.40 4.82
N GLU A 62 -0.76 -3.26 5.47
CA GLU A 62 -1.22 -4.50 6.06
C GLU A 62 -0.59 -4.73 7.42
N PHE A 63 -1.29 -5.40 8.33
CA PHE A 63 -0.70 -5.84 9.58
C PHE A 63 0.19 -7.07 9.32
N VAL A 64 1.43 -7.00 9.81
CA VAL A 64 2.36 -8.12 9.89
C VAL A 64 2.20 -8.86 11.22
N ASN A 65 1.87 -8.11 12.28
CA ASN A 65 1.47 -8.60 13.60
C ASN A 65 0.67 -7.50 14.32
N ASP A 66 0.24 -7.77 15.55
CA ASP A 66 -0.68 -6.92 16.33
C ASP A 66 -0.32 -5.44 16.39
N ASN A 67 0.98 -5.09 16.37
CA ASN A 67 1.46 -3.71 16.49
C ASN A 67 2.46 -3.33 15.39
N THR A 68 2.53 -4.09 14.29
CA THR A 68 3.44 -3.80 13.18
C THR A 68 2.67 -3.79 11.88
N ILE A 69 2.69 -2.65 11.21
CA ILE A 69 2.17 -2.52 9.84
C ILE A 69 3.33 -2.61 8.85
N GLU A 70 3.00 -3.04 7.64
CA GLU A 70 3.89 -2.95 6.50
C GLU A 70 3.27 -2.10 5.42
N VAL A 71 4.04 -1.12 4.95
CA VAL A 71 3.67 -0.23 3.85
C VAL A 71 4.43 -0.66 2.60
N ASN A 72 3.70 -0.98 1.54
CA ASN A 72 4.28 -1.43 0.28
C ASN A 72 3.83 -0.56 -0.89
N PRO A 73 4.73 -0.15 -1.81
CA PRO A 73 4.38 0.56 -3.03
C PRO A 73 3.57 -0.35 -3.96
N ILE A 74 2.44 0.14 -4.48
CA ILE A 74 1.56 -0.62 -5.39
C ILE A 74 0.97 0.24 -6.50
N ALA A 75 0.49 -0.42 -7.57
CA ALA A 75 -0.39 0.20 -8.56
C ALA A 75 -1.86 -0.06 -8.16
N PRO A 76 -2.63 0.94 -7.69
CA PRO A 76 -3.98 0.72 -7.15
C PRO A 76 -5.00 0.19 -8.17
N SER A 77 -4.77 0.42 -9.47
CA SER A 77 -5.62 -0.13 -10.52
C SER A 77 -5.30 -1.60 -10.76
N SER A 78 -6.27 -2.49 -10.53
CA SER A 78 -6.12 -3.94 -10.78
C SER A 78 -5.78 -4.24 -12.25
N PHE A 79 -6.24 -3.41 -13.20
CA PHE A 79 -5.85 -3.52 -14.62
C PHE A 79 -4.35 -3.29 -14.81
N ILE A 80 -3.82 -2.20 -14.24
CA ILE A 80 -2.41 -1.85 -14.36
C ILE A 80 -1.54 -2.87 -13.62
N ASN A 81 -1.96 -3.28 -12.41
CA ASN A 81 -1.31 -4.35 -11.65
C ASN A 81 -1.15 -5.62 -12.50
N ARG A 82 -2.24 -6.07 -13.15
CA ARG A 82 -2.23 -7.25 -14.03
C ARG A 82 -1.36 -7.07 -15.27
N VAL A 83 -1.37 -5.89 -15.90
CA VAL A 83 -0.53 -5.59 -17.07
C VAL A 83 0.96 -5.61 -16.71
N VAL A 84 1.32 -5.07 -15.54
CA VAL A 84 2.71 -5.09 -15.03
C VAL A 84 3.15 -6.53 -14.73
N GLN A 85 2.28 -7.36 -14.15
CA GLN A 85 2.59 -8.77 -13.85
C GLN A 85 2.73 -9.65 -15.11
N ASN A 86 2.09 -9.29 -16.23
CA ASN A 86 2.08 -10.08 -17.47
C ASN A 86 3.25 -9.79 -18.45
N GLY A 87 4.26 -9.02 -18.04
CA GLY A 87 5.62 -9.07 -18.63
C GLY A 87 5.90 -8.30 -19.94
N ILE A 88 4.94 -8.01 -20.82
CA ILE A 88 5.26 -7.52 -22.18
C ILE A 88 5.44 -5.99 -22.27
N ILE A 89 4.71 -5.21 -21.47
CA ILE A 89 4.83 -3.73 -21.40
C ILE A 89 5.52 -3.30 -20.08
N ALA A 90 5.86 -4.27 -19.25
CA ALA A 90 6.20 -4.10 -17.85
C ALA A 90 7.44 -3.23 -17.63
N PHE A 91 8.57 -3.47 -18.29
CA PHE A 91 9.84 -2.85 -17.88
C PHE A 91 9.88 -1.31 -17.95
N ILE A 92 9.40 -0.72 -19.04
CA ILE A 92 9.45 0.75 -19.24
C ILE A 92 8.44 1.45 -18.33
N VAL A 93 7.22 0.91 -18.26
CA VAL A 93 6.13 1.48 -17.47
C VAL A 93 6.39 1.28 -15.97
N TYR A 94 6.98 0.15 -15.58
CA TYR A 94 7.36 -0.16 -14.21
C TYR A 94 8.45 0.79 -13.70
N GLY A 95 9.48 1.08 -14.50
CA GLY A 95 10.54 2.02 -14.10
C GLY A 95 10.02 3.44 -13.81
N ILE A 96 9.06 3.92 -14.58
CA ILE A 96 8.44 5.24 -14.41
C ILE A 96 7.51 5.25 -13.17
N ILE A 97 6.70 4.21 -13.02
CA ILE A 97 5.67 4.17 -11.99
C ILE A 97 6.26 3.87 -10.60
N ILE A 98 7.31 3.05 -10.49
CA ILE A 98 7.95 2.71 -9.21
C ILE A 98 8.36 3.95 -8.44
N GLY A 99 8.89 4.97 -9.12
CA GLY A 99 9.32 6.21 -8.47
C GLY A 99 8.16 6.86 -7.72
N SER A 100 7.02 7.03 -8.39
CA SER A 100 5.82 7.61 -7.79
C SER A 100 5.20 6.71 -6.72
N GLN A 101 5.21 5.39 -6.88
CA GLN A 101 4.72 4.47 -5.86
C GLN A 101 5.58 4.50 -4.59
N LYS A 102 6.91 4.49 -4.75
CA LYS A 102 7.86 4.61 -3.63
C LYS A 102 7.72 5.95 -2.92
N GLN A 103 7.46 7.02 -3.66
CA GLN A 103 7.18 8.32 -3.05
C GLN A 103 5.92 8.27 -2.19
N VAL A 104 4.81 7.71 -2.71
CA VAL A 104 3.58 7.58 -1.93
C VAL A 104 3.79 6.69 -0.70
N ALA A 105 4.49 5.56 -0.84
CA ALA A 105 4.82 4.71 0.30
C ALA A 105 5.62 5.45 1.38
N LYS A 106 6.63 6.25 1.00
CA LYS A 106 7.40 7.07 1.93
C LYS A 106 6.59 8.17 2.61
N GLU A 107 5.70 8.83 1.87
CA GLU A 107 4.78 9.82 2.43
C GLU A 107 3.84 9.17 3.46
N VAL A 108 3.30 7.99 3.14
CA VAL A 108 2.46 7.21 4.05
C VAL A 108 3.24 6.77 5.29
N GLU A 109 4.47 6.29 5.13
CA GLU A 109 5.36 5.93 6.23
C GLU A 109 5.59 7.10 7.19
N ALA A 110 5.81 8.31 6.67
CA ALA A 110 6.03 9.50 7.48
C ALA A 110 4.84 9.85 8.39
N TYR A 111 3.60 9.52 8.00
CA TYR A 111 2.42 9.76 8.84
C TYR A 111 2.35 8.87 10.09
N PHE A 112 3.19 7.84 10.20
CA PHE A 112 3.24 6.95 11.36
C PHE A 112 4.52 7.11 12.20
N VAL A 113 5.51 7.85 11.71
CA VAL A 113 6.81 8.05 12.40
C VAL A 113 6.97 9.47 12.94
N ALA A 114 6.15 10.43 12.47
CA ALA A 114 6.28 11.84 12.81
C ALA A 114 5.58 12.28 14.13
N GLU A 115 5.50 11.39 15.14
CA GLU A 115 5.03 11.71 16.49
C GLU A 115 6.14 11.52 17.52
#